data_AF-A0A9P5YLV5-F1
#
_entry.id   AF-A0A9P5YLV5-F1
#
_cell.length_a   1.000
_cell.length_b   1.000
_cell.length_c   1.000
_cell.angle_alpha   90.00
_cell.angle_beta   90.00
_cell.angle_gamma   90.00
#
_symmetry.space_group_name_H-M   'P 1'
#
loop_
_entity.id
_entity.type
_entity.pdbx_description
1 polymer ?
#
loop_
_entity_poly.entity_id
_entity_poly.type
_entity_poly.pdbx_seq_one_letter_code
_entity_poly.pdbx_strand_id
1 'polypeptide(L)' 'MVLFDIMTHSKDGNTGIGDFGQDGIKSFLQDHTCGKICQGLGLHEKQLEKDEGSDDSENEHSHQGDHDDEEEGEIRDDD' A
#
# COMPACT_ATOMS: atom_id res chain seq x y z
N MET A 1 2.14 11.21 -21.51
CA MET A 1 2.39 10.97 -20.08
C MET A 1 2.60 9.49 -19.90
N VAL A 2 3.68 9.10 -19.24
CA VAL A 2 3.96 7.71 -18.91
C VAL A 2 4.11 7.67 -17.39
N LEU A 3 3.37 6.77 -16.74
CA LEU A 3 3.39 6.55 -15.29
C LEU A 3 4.08 5.22 -15.01
N PHE A 4 4.90 5.20 -13.96
CA PHE A 4 5.59 4.01 -13.46
C PHE A 4 5.40 3.94 -11.94
N ASP A 5 5.48 2.72 -11.40
CA ASP A 5 5.38 2.43 -9.97
C ASP A 5 4.11 2.99 -9.30
N ILE A 6 2.95 2.53 -9.77
CA ILE A 6 1.67 2.94 -9.19
C ILE A 6 1.42 2.24 -7.85
N MET A 7 0.88 2.99 -6.90
CA MET A 7 0.37 2.46 -5.65
C MET A 7 -1.15 2.35 -5.73
N THR A 8 -1.68 1.23 -5.26
CA THR A 8 -3.13 0.98 -5.21
C THR A 8 -3.55 0.80 -3.76
N HIS A 9 -4.76 1.25 -3.43
CA HIS A 9 -5.41 0.93 -2.15
C HIS A 9 -6.69 0.16 -2.43
N SER A 10 -6.89 -0.96 -1.74
CA SER A 10 -8.15 -1.73 -1.80
C SER A 10 -8.85 -1.71 -0.45
N LYS A 11 -10.10 -2.22 -0.39
CA LYS A 11 -10.79 -2.32 0.90
C LYS A 11 -10.09 -3.29 1.86
N ASP A 12 -9.50 -4.35 1.30
CA ASP A 12 -8.95 -5.48 2.05
C ASP A 12 -7.41 -5.42 2.18
N GLY A 13 -6.74 -4.37 1.68
CA GLY A 13 -5.29 -4.21 1.81
C GLY A 13 -4.46 -5.22 1.01
N ASN A 14 -4.98 -5.73 -0.10
CA ASN A 14 -4.45 -6.91 -0.80
C ASN A 14 -3.73 -6.64 -2.12
N THR A 15 -3.35 -5.38 -2.40
CA THR A 15 -2.69 -5.01 -3.68
C THR A 15 -1.16 -4.86 -3.60
N GLY A 16 -0.57 -5.10 -2.43
CA GLY A 16 0.88 -5.11 -2.22
C GLY A 16 1.30 -4.37 -0.95
N ILE A 17 2.62 -4.22 -0.74
CA ILE A 17 3.16 -3.60 0.49
C ILE A 17 2.79 -2.12 0.66
N GLY A 18 2.45 -1.43 -0.45
CA GLY A 18 1.97 -0.05 -0.43
C GLY A 18 0.46 0.09 -0.20
N ASP A 19 -0.28 -1.00 0.00
CA ASP A 19 -1.72 -0.96 0.18
C ASP A 19 -2.11 -0.65 1.62
N PHE A 20 -2.33 0.63 1.93
CA PHE A 20 -2.84 1.09 3.23
C PHE A 20 -4.36 0.94 3.40
N GLY A 21 -5.01 0.14 2.55
CA GLY A 21 -6.39 -0.24 2.73
C GLY A 21 -7.37 0.94 2.71
N GLN A 22 -8.39 0.83 3.55
CA GLN A 22 -9.39 1.87 3.75
C GLN A 22 -8.80 3.19 4.28
N ASP A 23 -7.70 3.15 5.03
CA ASP A 23 -7.07 4.35 5.56
C ASP A 23 -6.31 5.13 4.47
N GLY A 24 -5.67 4.43 3.53
CA GLY A 24 -5.13 5.05 2.32
C GLY A 24 -6.22 5.75 1.48
N ILE A 25 -7.38 5.10 1.33
CA ILE A 25 -8.54 5.69 0.63
C ILE A 25 -9.05 6.95 1.36
N LYS A 26 -9.18 6.91 2.69
CA LYS A 26 -9.59 8.07 3.50
C LYS A 26 -8.60 9.23 3.35
N SER A 27 -7.29 8.96 3.43
CA SER A 27 -6.25 9.97 3.26
C SER A 27 -6.33 10.62 1.88
N PHE A 28 -6.47 9.83 0.81
CA PHE A 28 -6.71 10.37 -0.53
C PHE A 28 -7.93 11.31 -0.59
N LEU A 29 -9.05 10.93 0.02
CA LEU A 29 -10.27 11.75 0.03
C LEU A 29 -10.18 13.03 0.87
N GLN A 30 -9.33 13.05 1.90
CA GLN A 30 -9.05 14.25 2.71
C GLN A 30 -8.28 15.29 1.91
N ASP A 31 -7.28 14.85 1.14
CA ASP A 31 -6.41 15.75 0.37
C ASP A 31 -6.94 16.06 -1.04
N HIS A 32 -7.86 15.25 -1.56
CA HIS A 32 -8.43 15.44 -2.90
C HIS A 32 -9.42 16.60 -2.97
N THR A 33 -9.14 17.57 -3.85
CA THR A 33 -10.10 18.60 -4.28
C THR A 33 -10.53 18.34 -5.72
N CYS A 34 -11.83 18.20 -5.95
CA CYS A 34 -12.35 17.95 -7.29
C CYS A 34 -12.04 19.11 -8.26
N GLY A 35 -11.40 18.80 -9.38
CA GLY A 35 -11.15 19.74 -10.47
C GLY A 35 -12.18 19.64 -11.61
N LYS A 36 -11.94 20.39 -12.70
CA LYS A 36 -12.78 20.39 -13.90
C LYS A 36 -12.96 18.99 -14.52
N ILE A 37 -11.94 18.13 -14.39
CA ILE A 37 -12.00 16.75 -14.90
C ILE A 37 -13.01 15.92 -14.09
N CYS A 38 -12.94 15.95 -12.76
CA CYS A 38 -13.90 15.27 -11.90
C CYS A 38 -15.34 15.73 -12.18
N GLN A 39 -15.53 17.04 -12.40
CA GLN A 39 -16.84 17.62 -12.77
C GLN A 39 -17.31 17.16 -14.15
N GLY A 40 -16.43 17.22 -15.16
CA GLY A 40 -16.75 16.77 -16.51
C GLY A 40 -17.07 15.28 -16.60
N LEU A 41 -16.57 14.48 -15.65
CA LEU A 41 -16.85 13.06 -15.50
C LEU A 41 -18.02 12.75 -14.54
N GLY A 42 -18.63 13.75 -13.90
CA GLY A 42 -19.71 13.56 -12.92
C GLY A 42 -19.29 13.00 -11.56
N LEU A 43 -17.99 12.86 -11.28
CA LEU A 43 -17.44 12.24 -10.05
C LEU A 43 -17.45 13.15 -8.81
N HIS A 44 -17.91 14.39 -8.95
CA HIS A 44 -17.93 15.40 -7.90
C HIS A 44 -19.02 15.20 -6.81
N GLU A 45 -20.00 14.33 -7.05
CA GLU A 45 -21.07 14.06 -6.08
C GLU A 45 -20.62 12.96 -5.11
N LYS A 46 -20.10 13.38 -3.95
CA LYS A 46 -19.76 12.48 -2.84
C LYS A 46 -21.05 11.89 -2.26
N GLN A 47 -21.45 10.69 -2.68
CA GLN A 47 -22.27 9.82 -1.86
C GLN A 47 -21.38 9.23 -0.76
N LEU A 48 -21.12 10.02 0.29
CA LEU A 48 -20.60 9.51 1.55
C LEU A 48 -21.73 8.71 2.21
N GLU A 49 -21.96 7.49 1.74
CA GLU A 49 -22.71 6.55 2.55
C GLU A 49 -21.81 6.21 3.75
N LYS A 50 -22.32 6.52 4.95
CA LYS A 50 -21.70 6.15 6.22
C LYS A 50 -21.50 4.64 6.24
N ASP A 51 -20.27 4.20 6.03
CA ASP A 51 -19.87 2.83 6.28
C ASP A 51 -19.73 2.66 7.80
N GLU A 52 -20.80 2.22 8.46
CA GLU A 52 -20.78 1.80 9.86
C GLU A 52 -20.49 0.28 9.91
N GLY A 53 -19.21 -0.08 9.89
CA GLY A 53 -18.67 -1.38 10.33
C GLY A 53 -17.33 -1.11 11.01
N SER A 54 -17.17 -1.28 12.34
CA SER A 54 -17.11 -2.54 13.12
C SER A 54 -16.07 -3.50 12.50
N ASP A 55 -15.00 -3.98 13.13
CA ASP A 55 -14.53 -4.07 14.52
C ASP A 55 -13.02 -4.43 14.45
N ASP A 56 -12.31 -4.23 15.56
CA ASP A 56 -10.89 -4.46 15.85
C ASP A 56 -10.29 -5.79 15.33
N SER A 57 -9.03 -5.77 14.89
CA SER A 57 -7.99 -6.76 15.28
C SER A 57 -6.64 -6.45 14.61
N GLU A 58 -5.68 -6.05 15.44
CA GLU A 58 -4.25 -5.99 15.16
C GLU A 58 -3.74 -7.36 14.65
N ASN A 59 -2.99 -7.37 13.55
CA ASN A 59 -2.15 -8.53 13.20
C ASN A 59 -0.76 -8.04 12.81
N GLU A 60 0.11 -7.96 13.81
CA GLU A 60 1.56 -7.80 13.62
C GLU A 60 2.10 -9.05 12.91
N HIS A 61 2.32 -8.96 11.60
CA HIS A 61 3.12 -9.97 10.89
C HIS A 61 4.56 -9.47 10.83
N SER A 62 5.36 -9.84 11.82
CA SER A 62 6.81 -9.76 11.73
C SER A 62 7.28 -10.63 10.56
N HIS A 63 7.94 -10.03 9.58
CA HIS A 63 8.64 -10.75 8.52
C HIS A 63 10.11 -10.82 8.96
N GLN A 64 10.47 -11.89 9.67
CA GLN A 64 11.88 -12.25 9.85
C GLN A 64 12.39 -12.76 8.50
N GLY A 65 13.15 -11.91 7.82
CA GLY A 65 13.96 -12.33 6.69
C GLY A 65 15.17 -13.09 7.23
N ASP A 66 15.20 -14.40 6.99
CA ASP A 66 16.41 -15.21 7.11
C ASP A 66 17.43 -14.71 6.09
N HIS A 67 18.56 -14.20 6.58
CA HIS A 67 19.72 -13.84 5.78
C HIS A 67 20.73 -14.99 5.91
N ASP A 68 20.70 -15.90 4.94
CA ASP A 68 21.77 -16.88 4.72
C ASP A 68 22.91 -16.15 3.97
N ASP A 69 23.91 -15.65 4.70
CA ASP A 69 25.19 -15.24 4.11
C ASP A 69 26.21 -16.37 4.27
N GLU A 70 26.76 -16.77 3.13
CA GLU A 70 27.62 -17.92 2.89
C GLU A 70 28.99 -17.80 3.58
N GLU A 71 29.49 -18.89 4.19
CA GLU A 71 30.86 -18.99 4.71
C GLU A 71 31.88 -18.89 3.56
N GLU A 72 32.73 -17.86 3.56
CA GLU A 72 33.92 -17.79 2.71
C GLU A 72 34.97 -18.78 3.22
N GLY A 73 35.24 -19.83 2.44
CA GLY A 73 36.32 -20.78 2.68
C GLY A 73 37.70 -20.18 2.36
N GLU A 74 38.56 -20.03 3.37
CA GLU A 74 39.98 -19.70 3.20
C GLU A 74 40.74 -20.88 2.56
N ILE A 75 41.21 -20.69 1.33
CA ILE A 75 42.16 -21.60 0.68
C ILE A 75 43.54 -21.32 1.29
N ARG A 76 44.17 -22.33 1.90
CA ARG A 76 45.55 -22.28 2.39
C ARG A 76 46.48 -22.75 1.28
N ASP A 77 47.38 -21.88 0.84
CA ASP A 77 48.52 -22.27 0.00
C ASP A 77 49.65 -22.78 0.92
N ASP A 78 50.02 -24.06 0.80
CA ASP A 78 51.22 -24.65 1.41
C ASP A 78 52.42 -24.48 0.44
N ASP A 79 53.54 -23.94 0.95
CA ASP A 79 54.86 -23.81 0.29
C ASP A 79 55.57 -25.15 0.02
#